data_AF-A0A2G4E307-F1
#
_entry.id   AF-A0A2G4E307-F1
#
_cell.length_a   1.000
_cell.length_b   1.000
_cell.length_c   1.000
_cell.angle_alpha   90.00
_cell.angle_beta   90.00
_cell.angle_gamma   90.00
#
_symmetry.space_group_name_H-M   'P 1'
#
loop_
_entity.id
_entity.type
_entity.pdbx_description
1 polymer ?
#
loop_
_entity_poly.entity_id
_entity_poly.type
_entity_poly.pdbx_seq_one_letter_code
_entity_poly.pdbx_strand_id
1 'polypeptide(L)'
;MRESGVARDGYIAVKAWPAATNPRGKAASAMEHYWITVLLERPVHGELSLIALRVMRDLCVRHGVPFDVITDTDKRFKLPGELMPIAERILQQVMTDRLVRLEPAQEALLRARYIHMSAHWTPEGPFLLRKPAPANRRNVHHNSPQEGYPE
;
A
#
# COMPACT_ATOMS: atom_id res chain seq x y z
N MET A 1 -16.60 18.18 -2.69
CA MET A 1 -16.25 18.23 -1.25
C MET A 1 -14.83 17.69 -1.09
N ARG A 2 -13.92 18.47 -0.49
CA ARG A 2 -12.53 18.06 -0.21
C ARG A 2 -12.41 17.90 1.30
N GLU A 3 -12.10 16.71 1.78
CA GLU A 3 -11.82 16.47 3.19
C GLU A 3 -10.32 16.19 3.37
N SER A 4 -9.66 17.03 4.14
CA SER A 4 -8.22 16.93 4.44
C SER A 4 -7.93 16.05 5.67
N GLY A 5 -8.93 15.77 6.51
CA GLY A 5 -8.72 15.16 7.83
C GLY A 5 -8.24 13.70 7.80
N VAL A 6 -8.61 12.92 6.78
CA VAL A 6 -8.30 11.47 6.71
C VAL A 6 -6.88 11.20 6.17
N ALA A 7 -6.32 12.14 5.40
CA ALA A 7 -5.07 11.93 4.68
C ALA A 7 -3.86 12.64 5.30
N ARG A 8 -4.02 13.37 6.43
CA ARG A 8 -3.02 14.21 7.12
C ARG A 8 -2.24 15.16 6.19
N ASP A 9 -1.34 14.61 5.38
CA ASP A 9 -0.50 15.30 4.41
C ASP A 9 -1.10 15.27 2.98
N GLY A 10 -2.33 14.77 2.81
CA GLY A 10 -3.04 14.68 1.52
C GLY A 10 -4.52 15.07 1.61
N TYR A 11 -5.29 14.77 0.57
CA TYR A 11 -6.73 15.02 0.53
C TYR A 11 -7.53 13.89 -0.14
N ILE A 12 -8.77 13.73 0.31
CA ILE A 12 -9.78 12.91 -0.34
C ILE A 12 -10.80 13.83 -0.99
N ALA A 13 -11.16 13.54 -2.23
CA ALA A 13 -12.17 14.30 -2.97
C ALA A 13 -13.11 13.39 -3.73
N VAL A 14 -14.40 13.73 -3.72
CA VAL A 14 -15.35 13.18 -4.67
C VAL A 14 -15.29 14.04 -5.93
N LYS A 15 -15.03 13.43 -7.09
CA LYS A 15 -15.20 14.08 -8.40
C LYS A 15 -16.37 13.46 -9.14
N ALA A 16 -17.08 14.32 -9.85
CA ALA A 16 -18.12 13.94 -10.77
C ALA A 16 -17.90 14.63 -12.11
N TRP A 17 -18.20 13.93 -13.21
CA TRP A 17 -18.22 14.50 -14.55
C TRP A 17 -19.40 13.92 -15.33
N PRO A 18 -19.99 14.69 -16.26
CA PRO A 18 -21.09 14.18 -17.08
C PRO A 18 -20.62 12.98 -17.91
N ALA A 19 -21.46 11.96 -17.99
CA ALA A 19 -21.22 10.81 -18.84
C ALA A 19 -21.42 11.20 -20.31
N ALA A 20 -20.50 10.79 -21.17
CA ALA A 20 -20.61 11.05 -22.60
C ALA A 20 -21.92 10.46 -23.15
N THR A 21 -22.74 11.31 -23.76
CA THR A 21 -23.95 10.89 -24.47
C THR A 21 -23.62 10.63 -25.93
N ASN A 22 -24.28 9.64 -26.52
CA ASN A 22 -24.07 9.31 -27.93
C ASN A 22 -24.70 10.44 -28.79
N PRO A 23 -23.94 11.15 -29.64
CA PRO A 23 -24.43 12.33 -30.35
C PRO A 23 -25.46 12.04 -31.47
N ARG A 24 -25.89 10.78 -31.64
CA ARG A 24 -26.83 10.37 -32.68
C ARG A 24 -28.26 10.85 -32.37
N GLY A 25 -28.58 12.07 -32.82
CA GLY A 25 -29.85 12.52 -33.42
C GLY A 25 -31.16 12.35 -32.64
N LYS A 26 -31.15 11.82 -31.42
CA LYS A 26 -32.33 11.79 -30.55
C LYS A 26 -32.41 13.10 -29.78
N ALA A 27 -33.65 13.61 -29.60
CA ALA A 27 -33.93 14.73 -28.72
C ALA A 27 -33.19 14.58 -27.40
N ALA A 28 -32.64 15.68 -26.87
CA ALA A 28 -31.91 15.67 -25.61
C ALA A 28 -32.72 14.94 -24.54
N SER A 29 -32.13 13.91 -23.95
CA SER A 29 -32.73 13.21 -22.80
C SER A 29 -32.99 14.22 -21.69
N ALA A 30 -34.17 14.17 -21.07
CA ALA A 30 -34.46 14.98 -19.87
C ALA A 30 -33.63 14.54 -18.65
N MET A 31 -32.90 13.43 -18.75
CA MET A 31 -32.06 12.86 -17.71
C MET A 31 -30.58 12.93 -18.09
N GLU A 32 -29.78 13.52 -17.22
CA GLU A 32 -28.32 13.57 -17.30
C GLU A 32 -27.70 12.44 -16.48
N HIS A 33 -26.69 11.79 -17.05
CA HIS A 33 -25.90 10.79 -16.34
C HIS A 33 -24.54 11.37 -15.95
N TYR A 34 -24.06 11.02 -14.75
CA TYR A 34 -22.75 11.43 -14.26
C TYR A 34 -21.93 10.21 -13.87
N TRP A 35 -20.63 10.26 -14.15
CA TRP A 35 -19.64 9.40 -13.53
C TRP A 35 -19.21 10.03 -12.22
N ILE A 36 -19.11 9.24 -11.15
CA ILE A 36 -18.71 9.69 -9.83
C ILE A 36 -17.59 8.77 -9.33
N THR A 37 -16.52 9.35 -8.80
CA THR A 37 -15.42 8.61 -8.18
C THR A 37 -14.86 9.32 -6.96
N VAL A 38 -14.19 8.56 -6.09
CA VAL A 38 -13.36 9.07 -5.01
C VAL A 38 -11.91 9.11 -5.47
N LEU A 39 -11.22 10.21 -5.18
CA LEU A 39 -9.80 10.39 -5.40
C LEU A 39 -9.09 10.56 -4.07
N LEU A 40 -7.89 10.01 -4.00
CA LEU A 40 -6.92 10.23 -2.93
C LEU A 40 -5.66 10.78 -3.57
N GLU A 41 -5.20 11.93 -3.11
CA GLU A 41 -3.89 12.49 -3.47
C GLU A 41 -3.13 12.74 -2.18
N ARG A 42 -1.91 12.20 -2.09
CA ARG A 42 -1.05 12.34 -0.92
C ARG A 42 0.42 12.07 -1.28
N PRO A 43 1.38 12.66 -0.56
CA PRO A 43 2.76 12.20 -0.61
C PRO A 43 2.88 10.81 0.02
N VAL A 44 3.71 9.95 -0.57
CA VAL A 44 4.07 8.64 -0.01
C VAL A 44 5.58 8.50 0.02
N HIS A 45 6.10 8.21 1.19
CA HIS A 45 7.52 8.02 1.49
C HIS A 45 7.91 6.54 1.32
N GLY A 46 9.08 6.27 0.72
CA GLY A 46 9.56 4.93 0.38
C GLY A 46 10.31 4.19 1.49
N GLU A 47 10.59 4.87 2.60
CA GLU A 47 11.51 4.45 3.66
C GLU A 47 10.98 3.25 4.47
N LEU A 48 9.69 2.92 4.38
CA LEU A 48 9.13 1.69 4.97
C LEU A 48 9.78 0.42 4.39
N SER A 49 10.22 0.46 3.13
CA SER A 49 10.95 -0.66 2.52
C SER A 49 12.27 -0.98 3.24
N LEU A 50 12.89 0.00 3.89
CA LEU A 50 14.12 -0.18 4.67
C LEU A 50 13.90 -1.04 5.92
N ILE A 51 12.67 -1.08 6.45
CA ILE A 51 12.34 -1.99 7.55
C ILE A 51 12.35 -3.44 7.07
N ALA A 52 11.73 -3.73 5.92
CA ALA A 52 11.75 -5.06 5.32
C ALA A 52 13.19 -5.49 4.98
N LEU A 53 14.01 -4.57 4.47
CA LEU A 53 15.44 -4.80 4.25
C LEU A 53 16.17 -5.21 5.53
N ARG A 54 16.00 -4.47 6.63
CA ARG A 54 16.61 -4.80 7.93
C ARG A 54 16.15 -6.16 8.45
N VAL A 55 14.86 -6.46 8.36
CA VAL A 55 14.29 -7.76 8.75
C VAL A 55 14.94 -8.90 7.98
N MET A 56 14.97 -8.82 6.65
CA MET A 56 15.56 -9.86 5.81
C MET A 56 17.05 -10.01 6.06
N ARG A 57 17.79 -8.90 6.21
CA ARG A 57 19.22 -8.93 6.51
C ARG A 57 19.50 -9.65 7.83
N ASP A 58 18.76 -9.35 8.88
CA ASP A 58 18.96 -9.98 10.20
C ASP A 58 18.55 -11.46 10.21
N LEU A 59 17.49 -11.83 9.49
CA LEU A 59 17.13 -13.24 9.28
C LEU A 59 18.25 -13.98 8.53
N CYS A 60 18.76 -13.44 7.44
CA CYS A 60 19.84 -14.05 6.67
C CYS A 60 21.13 -14.20 7.50
N VAL A 61 21.49 -13.20 8.30
CA VAL A 61 22.67 -13.25 9.18
C VAL A 61 22.54 -14.35 10.24
N ARG A 62 21.33 -14.55 10.81
CA ARG A 62 21.07 -15.69 11.72
C ARG A 62 21.31 -17.05 11.05
N HIS A 63 21.09 -17.12 9.75
CA HIS A 63 21.33 -18.32 8.93
C HIS A 63 22.73 -18.34 8.29
N GLY A 64 23.68 -17.53 8.78
CA GLY A 64 25.09 -17.58 8.39
C GLY A 64 25.42 -16.83 7.10
N VAL A 65 24.49 -16.06 6.53
CA VAL A 65 24.78 -15.21 5.37
C VAL A 65 25.62 -14.01 5.81
N PRO A 66 26.80 -13.76 5.22
CA PRO A 66 27.74 -12.73 5.69
C PRO A 66 27.36 -11.34 5.14
N PHE A 67 26.18 -10.83 5.47
CA PHE A 67 25.78 -9.47 5.09
C PHE A 67 26.38 -8.40 6.01
N ASP A 68 26.81 -7.30 5.39
CA ASP A 68 27.28 -6.11 6.10
C ASP A 68 26.23 -5.56 7.07
N VAL A 69 26.70 -4.87 8.11
CA VAL A 69 25.84 -4.20 9.08
C VAL A 69 25.19 -2.98 8.43
N ILE A 70 23.88 -2.84 8.59
CA ILE A 70 23.16 -1.64 8.20
C ILE A 70 23.26 -0.62 9.34
N THR A 71 24.01 0.46 9.12
CA THR A 71 24.22 1.52 10.12
C THR A 71 23.39 2.76 9.81
N ASP A 72 22.88 3.44 10.83
CA ASP A 72 22.13 4.71 10.66
C ASP A 72 23.00 5.90 10.21
N THR A 73 24.33 5.73 10.15
CA THR A 73 25.27 6.68 9.56
C THR A 73 25.27 6.66 8.04
N ASP A 74 24.85 5.55 7.41
CA ASP A 74 24.71 5.47 5.96
C ASP A 74 23.37 6.08 5.55
N LYS A 75 23.42 7.21 4.83
CA LYS A 75 22.23 7.94 4.37
C LYS A 75 21.30 7.10 3.50
N ARG A 76 21.80 6.07 2.82
CA ARG A 76 20.99 5.17 1.97
C ARG A 76 20.04 4.30 2.78
N PHE A 77 20.39 3.99 4.03
CA PHE A 77 19.65 3.07 4.89
C PHE A 77 19.09 3.73 6.15
N LYS A 78 19.27 5.04 6.28
CA LYS A 78 18.82 5.81 7.42
C LYS A 78 17.29 5.85 7.45
N LEU A 79 16.71 5.40 8.56
CA LEU A 79 15.28 5.54 8.81
C LEU A 79 14.96 6.95 9.34
N PRO A 80 13.82 7.54 8.92
CA PRO A 80 13.21 8.66 9.62
C PRO A 80 12.96 8.31 11.09
N GLY A 81 13.14 9.28 12.00
CA GLY A 81 13.02 9.04 13.45
C GLY A 81 11.66 8.47 13.86
N GLU A 82 10.58 8.87 13.19
CA GLU A 82 9.23 8.35 13.44
C GLU A 82 9.03 6.88 13.03
N LEU A 83 9.87 6.35 12.13
CA LEU A 83 9.86 4.95 11.74
C LEU A 83 10.72 4.07 12.66
N MET A 84 11.64 4.65 13.44
CA MET A 84 12.53 3.87 14.30
C MET A 84 11.75 3.01 15.32
N PRO A 85 10.76 3.54 16.08
CA PRO A 85 10.00 2.72 17.03
C PRO A 85 9.18 1.61 16.36
N ILE A 86 8.78 1.81 15.10
CA ILE A 86 8.07 0.80 14.30
C ILE A 86 9.05 -0.29 13.87
N ALA A 87 10.24 0.10 13.38
CA ALA A 87 11.27 -0.83 12.94
C ALA A 87 11.75 -1.71 14.09
N GLU A 88 12.06 -1.13 15.26
CA GLU A 88 12.46 -1.86 16.47
C GLU A 88 11.41 -2.89 16.88
N ARG A 89 10.13 -2.50 16.88
CA ARG A 89 9.03 -3.40 17.23
C ARG A 89 8.86 -4.54 16.23
N ILE A 90 8.90 -4.24 14.93
CA ILE A 90 8.79 -5.27 13.87
C ILE A 90 9.97 -6.24 13.98
N LEU A 91 11.20 -5.73 14.09
CA LEU A 91 12.39 -6.55 14.25
C LEU A 91 12.25 -7.42 15.50
N GLN A 92 11.96 -6.86 16.66
CA GLN A 92 11.83 -7.61 17.91
C GLN A 92 10.79 -8.75 17.82
N GLN A 93 9.63 -8.50 17.19
CA GLN A 93 8.59 -9.51 17.03
C GLN A 93 8.98 -10.60 16.03
N VAL A 94 9.50 -10.23 14.85
CA VAL A 94 9.97 -11.21 13.84
C VAL A 94 11.10 -12.07 14.41
N MET A 95 12.04 -11.44 15.11
CA MET A 95 13.20 -12.08 15.71
C MET A 95 12.87 -13.01 16.87
N THR A 96 11.64 -12.99 17.36
CA THR A 96 11.11 -13.88 18.41
C THR A 96 10.00 -14.80 17.87
N ASP A 97 9.92 -14.96 16.55
CA ASP A 97 8.92 -15.77 15.83
C ASP A 97 7.46 -15.40 16.19
N ARG A 98 7.23 -14.14 16.55
CA ARG A 98 5.92 -13.61 16.89
C ARG A 98 5.29 -12.95 15.67
N LEU A 99 3.97 -13.11 15.56
CA LEU A 99 3.19 -12.35 14.61
C LEU A 99 3.34 -10.86 14.88
N VAL A 100 3.66 -10.09 13.83
CA VAL A 100 3.81 -8.65 13.93
C VAL A 100 2.48 -7.99 14.27
N ARG A 101 2.47 -7.20 15.34
CA ARG A 101 1.33 -6.40 15.79
C ARG A 101 1.80 -5.00 16.12
N LEU A 102 1.28 -4.00 15.42
CA LEU A 102 1.60 -2.60 15.63
C LEU A 102 0.54 -1.93 16.52
N GLU A 103 0.93 -0.85 17.19
CA GLU A 103 -0.04 0.00 17.89
C GLU A 103 -0.92 0.75 16.88
N PRO A 104 -2.20 1.06 17.19
CA PRO A 104 -3.09 1.78 16.27
C PRO A 104 -2.51 3.09 15.73
N ALA A 105 -1.76 3.83 16.57
CA ALA A 105 -1.07 5.06 16.15
C ALA A 105 0.05 4.80 15.12
N GLN A 106 0.78 3.69 15.26
CA GLN A 106 1.81 3.27 14.31
C GLN A 106 1.16 2.85 12.99
N GLU A 107 0.08 2.07 13.04
CA GLU A 107 -0.66 1.70 11.82
C GLU A 107 -1.22 2.93 11.10
N ALA A 108 -1.79 3.88 11.84
CA ALA A 108 -2.29 5.13 11.28
C ALA A 108 -1.17 5.94 10.60
N LEU A 109 0.01 6.03 11.22
CA LEU A 109 1.17 6.68 10.64
C LEU A 109 1.61 6.01 9.33
N LEU A 110 1.78 4.68 9.35
CA LEU A 110 2.18 3.92 8.16
C LEU A 110 1.16 4.09 7.03
N ARG A 111 -0.14 3.95 7.34
CA ARG A 111 -1.22 4.12 6.35
C ARG A 111 -1.25 5.52 5.78
N ALA A 112 -0.97 6.55 6.57
CA ALA A 112 -1.00 7.94 6.14
C ALA A 112 0.18 8.29 5.22
N ARG A 113 1.40 7.85 5.56
CA ARG A 113 2.63 8.42 4.97
C ARG A 113 3.52 7.43 4.21
N TYR A 114 3.43 6.13 4.48
CA TYR A 114 4.44 5.17 4.01
C TYR A 114 3.90 3.98 3.22
N ILE A 115 2.63 3.61 3.44
CA ILE A 115 2.00 2.50 2.70
C ILE A 115 1.46 3.05 1.37
N HIS A 116 2.04 2.56 0.27
CA HIS A 116 1.53 2.86 -1.06
C HIS A 116 0.17 2.16 -1.31
N MET A 117 -0.79 2.89 -1.89
CA MET A 117 -2.09 2.32 -2.28
C MET A 117 -1.96 1.66 -3.65
N SER A 118 -1.51 0.40 -3.67
CA SER A 118 -1.28 -0.35 -4.92
C SER A 118 -2.57 -0.74 -5.64
N ALA A 119 -3.71 -0.81 -4.94
CA ALA A 119 -5.01 -1.13 -5.51
C ALA A 119 -5.82 0.14 -5.77
N HIS A 120 -6.17 0.40 -7.03
CA HIS A 120 -6.95 1.56 -7.45
C HIS A 120 -7.68 1.34 -8.79
N TRP A 121 -8.65 2.21 -9.07
CA TRP A 121 -9.50 2.13 -10.27
C TRP A 121 -9.03 3.00 -11.44
N THR A 122 -7.84 3.59 -11.37
CA THR A 122 -7.25 4.30 -12.51
C THR A 122 -7.04 3.35 -13.69
N PRO A 123 -7.60 3.65 -14.88
CA PRO A 123 -7.40 2.84 -16.08
C PRO A 123 -6.01 3.04 -16.68
N GLU A 124 -5.45 1.97 -17.20
CA GLU A 124 -4.25 1.96 -18.05
C GLU A 124 -4.68 1.44 -19.44
N GLY A 125 -4.93 2.36 -20.37
CA GLY A 125 -5.59 2.04 -21.63
C GLY A 125 -7.01 1.47 -21.40
N PRO A 126 -7.39 0.33 -22.03
CA PRO A 126 -8.70 -0.29 -21.81
C PRO A 126 -8.76 -1.14 -20.52
N PHE A 127 -7.69 -1.21 -19.73
CA PHE A 127 -7.57 -2.14 -18.61
C PHE A 127 -7.61 -1.45 -17.24
N LEU A 128 -8.10 -2.18 -16.25
CA LEU A 128 -8.02 -1.82 -14.83
C LEU A 128 -7.04 -2.75 -14.11
N LEU A 129 -5.76 -2.65 -14.46
CA LEU A 129 -4.72 -3.59 -14.00
C LEU A 129 -4.59 -3.64 -12.46
N ARG A 130 -4.85 -2.52 -11.80
CA ARG A 130 -4.72 -2.37 -10.35
C ARG A 130 -6.06 -2.41 -9.63
N LYS A 131 -7.11 -2.89 -10.29
CA LYS A 131 -8.44 -3.04 -9.71
C LYS A 131 -8.36 -3.79 -8.38
N PRO A 132 -8.95 -3.26 -7.29
CA PRO A 132 -9.01 -3.97 -6.02
C PRO A 132 -9.69 -5.33 -6.15
N ALA A 133 -9.19 -6.31 -5.40
CA ALA A 133 -9.83 -7.60 -5.26
C ALA A 133 -11.23 -7.46 -4.63
N PRO A 134 -12.15 -8.42 -4.86
CA PRO A 134 -13.46 -8.42 -4.22
C PRO A 134 -13.36 -8.20 -2.70
N ALA A 135 -14.28 -7.40 -2.16
CA ALA A 135 -14.30 -7.00 -0.74
C ALA A 135 -12.99 -6.35 -0.22
N ASN A 136 -12.14 -5.80 -1.11
CA ASN A 136 -10.83 -5.23 -0.78
C ASN A 136 -9.91 -6.19 0.00
N ARG A 137 -10.07 -7.51 -0.22
CA ARG A 137 -9.27 -8.54 0.45
C ARG A 137 -8.36 -9.24 -0.54
N ARG A 138 -7.06 -9.26 -0.26
CA ARG A 138 -6.07 -9.98 -1.07
C ARG A 138 -6.39 -11.48 -1.06
N ASN A 139 -6.41 -12.10 -2.24
CA ASN A 139 -6.46 -13.55 -2.34
C ASN A 139 -5.17 -14.15 -1.78
N VAL A 140 -5.30 -15.12 -0.87
CA VAL A 140 -4.19 -15.85 -0.29
C VAL A 140 -4.28 -17.27 -0.80
N HIS A 141 -3.22 -17.71 -1.48
CA HIS A 141 -3.09 -19.08 -1.96
C HIS A 141 -2.10 -19.79 -1.05
N HIS A 142 -2.55 -20.85 -0.39
CA HIS A 142 -1.68 -21.65 0.46
C HIS A 142 -0.67 -22.38 -0.42
N ASN A 143 0.57 -22.51 0.08
CA ASN A 143 1.57 -23.36 -0.53
C ASN A 143 1.27 -24.81 -0.18
N SER A 144 0.32 -25.40 -0.90
CA SER A 144 -0.03 -26.82 -0.80
C SER A 144 0.69 -27.59 -1.90
N PRO A 145 1.23 -28.79 -1.63
CA PRO A 145 1.79 -29.65 -2.66
C PRO A 145 0.79 -29.82 -3.79
N GLN A 146 1.26 -29.67 -5.04
CA GLN A 146 0.42 -29.92 -6.19
C GLN A 146 0.24 -31.43 -6.34
N GLU A 147 -1.01 -31.88 -6.46
CA GLU A 147 -1.32 -33.30 -6.68
C GLU A 147 -0.55 -33.83 -7.90
N GLY A 148 0.33 -34.81 -7.68
CA GLY A 148 1.15 -35.43 -8.72
C GLY A 148 2.58 -34.88 -8.92
N TYR A 149 3.03 -33.88 -8.15
CA TYR A 149 4.44 -33.48 -8.12
C TYR A 149 5.19 -34.11 -6.93
N PRO A 150 6.42 -34.64 -7.12
CA PRO A 150 7.23 -35.11 -6.01
C PRO A 150 7.65 -33.95 -5.09
N GLU A 151 7.68 -34.23 -3.79
CA GLU A 151 8.18 -33.31 -2.74
C GLU A 151 9.69 -33.11 -2.78
#